data_AF-A0A7G4RKI2-F1
#
_entry.id   AF-A0A7G4RKI2-F1
#
_cell.length_a   1.000
_cell.length_b   1.000
_cell.length_c   1.000
_cell.angle_alpha   90.00
_cell.angle_beta   90.00
_cell.angle_gamma   90.00
#
_symmetry.space_group_name_H-M   'P 1'
#
loop_
_entity.id
_entity.type
_entity.pdbx_description
1 polymer ?
#
loop_
_entity_poly.entity_id
_entity_poly.type
_entity_poly.pdbx_seq_one_letter_code
_entity_poly.pdbx_strand_id
1 'polypeptide(L)'
;MKNLLKSLSLLGVLILCACQHKNPLTTHSKEDSLKFLLNASANAEKRLHIPIQKDSYGYAYLECMDGKKSPEFSCDALYQAMTSFAKEQHAAGFEHLSVNDLTDHAVFASLAEDYAEYAATHEPHFISGKH
;
A
#
# COMPACT_ATOMS: atom_id res chain seq x y z
N MET A 1 -43.86 12.82 53.10
CA MET A 1 -42.42 12.72 53.39
C MET A 1 -41.85 11.51 52.66
N LYS A 2 -40.63 11.68 52.12
CA LYS A 2 -39.72 10.70 51.48
C LYS A 2 -39.82 10.58 49.95
N ASN A 3 -39.09 11.49 49.32
CA ASN A 3 -38.39 11.37 48.05
C ASN A 3 -37.57 10.08 47.97
N LEU A 4 -37.34 9.55 46.76
CA LEU A 4 -36.11 8.84 46.31
C LEU A 4 -36.32 8.50 44.81
N LEU A 5 -36.11 9.46 43.90
CA LEU A 5 -34.87 9.69 43.16
C LEU A 5 -34.29 8.43 42.45
N LYS A 6 -34.45 8.46 41.12
CA LYS A 6 -33.46 8.17 40.08
C LYS A 6 -32.77 6.79 40.08
N SER A 7 -33.14 5.97 39.09
CA SER A 7 -32.14 5.25 38.30
C SER A 7 -32.67 5.10 36.88
N LEU A 8 -32.50 6.15 36.08
CA LEU A 8 -32.68 6.11 34.64
C LEU A 8 -31.38 5.48 34.10
N SER A 9 -31.39 4.18 33.83
CA SER A 9 -30.29 3.50 33.16
C SER A 9 -30.14 4.07 31.75
N LEU A 10 -29.24 5.05 31.59
CA LEU A 10 -28.73 5.46 30.29
C LEU A 10 -27.95 4.27 29.71
N LEU A 11 -28.61 3.49 28.87
CA LEU A 11 -27.96 2.59 27.94
C LEU A 11 -27.25 3.46 26.90
N GLY A 12 -25.99 3.82 27.18
CA GLY A 12 -25.13 4.52 26.23
C GLY A 12 -24.88 3.60 25.04
N VAL A 13 -25.56 3.86 23.93
CA VAL A 13 -25.22 3.28 22.63
C VAL A 13 -23.87 3.85 22.25
N LEU A 14 -22.81 3.11 22.56
CA LEU A 14 -21.49 3.33 21.96
C LEU A 14 -21.64 3.00 20.48
N ILE A 15 -22.02 4.01 19.68
CA ILE A 15 -21.85 3.97 18.24
C ILE A 15 -20.33 3.96 18.05
N LEU A 16 -19.76 2.75 17.94
CA LEU A 16 -18.44 2.53 17.40
C LEU A 16 -18.50 3.14 15.99
N CYS A 17 -18.05 4.39 15.87
CA CYS A 17 -17.67 4.96 14.60
C CYS A 17 -16.48 4.12 14.14
N ALA A 18 -16.77 2.97 13.53
CA ALA A 18 -15.77 2.21 12.81
C ALA A 18 -15.30 3.16 11.72
N CYS A 19 -14.18 3.83 11.94
CA CYS A 19 -13.47 4.52 10.89
C CYS A 19 -13.28 3.50 9.79
N GLN A 20 -14.07 3.61 8.72
CA GLN A 20 -13.96 2.72 7.57
C GLN A 20 -12.61 3.02 6.94
N HIS A 21 -11.61 2.21 7.30
CA HIS A 21 -10.33 2.21 6.62
C HIS A 21 -10.60 1.88 5.16
N LYS A 22 -10.32 2.83 4.27
CA LYS A 22 -10.39 2.61 2.83
C LYS A 22 -8.96 2.43 2.35
N ASN A 23 -8.74 1.37 1.58
CA ASN A 23 -7.43 1.11 0.98
C ASN A 23 -7.04 2.31 0.10
N PRO A 24 -5.92 3.02 0.37
CA PRO A 24 -5.50 4.18 -0.41
C PRO A 24 -5.37 3.94 -1.91
N LEU A 25 -5.10 2.70 -2.34
CA LEU A 25 -5.06 2.29 -3.75
C LEU A 25 -6.45 2.31 -4.43
N THR A 26 -7.53 2.44 -3.66
CA THR A 26 -8.91 2.54 -4.16
C THR A 26 -9.51 3.94 -4.00
N THR A 27 -8.86 4.82 -3.25
CA THR A 27 -9.35 6.18 -2.99
C THR A 27 -8.82 7.22 -3.97
N HIS A 28 -7.85 6.84 -4.80
CA HIS A 28 -7.25 7.68 -5.85
C HIS A 28 -7.72 7.24 -7.23
N SER A 29 -7.35 8.00 -8.26
CA SER A 29 -7.53 7.52 -9.63
C SER A 29 -6.74 6.23 -9.84
N LYS A 30 -7.18 5.42 -10.81
CA LYS A 30 -6.47 4.20 -11.17
C LYS A 30 -5.02 4.53 -11.56
N GLU A 31 -4.84 5.49 -12.46
CA GLU A 31 -3.54 5.93 -12.95
C GLU A 31 -2.60 6.38 -11.82
N ASP A 32 -3.09 7.17 -10.86
CA ASP A 32 -2.30 7.61 -9.71
C ASP A 32 -1.84 6.41 -8.86
N SER A 33 -2.71 5.42 -8.69
CA SER A 33 -2.41 4.20 -7.94
C SER A 33 -1.36 3.35 -8.66
N LEU A 34 -1.47 3.18 -9.98
CA LEU A 34 -0.47 2.47 -10.79
C LEU A 34 0.89 3.16 -10.76
N LYS A 35 0.89 4.48 -10.92
CA LYS A 35 2.09 5.31 -10.82
C LYS A 35 2.74 5.20 -9.45
N PHE A 36 1.95 5.26 -8.38
CA PHE A 36 2.43 5.06 -7.02
C PHE A 36 3.07 3.68 -6.87
N LEU A 37 2.38 2.60 -7.28
CA LEU A 37 2.88 1.22 -7.16
C LEU A 37 4.19 1.02 -7.92
N LEU A 38 4.31 1.57 -9.13
CA LEU A 38 5.54 1.49 -9.93
C LEU A 38 6.70 2.18 -9.20
N ASN A 39 6.49 3.42 -8.76
CA ASN A 39 7.52 4.19 -8.07
C ASN A 39 7.93 3.53 -6.74
N ALA A 40 6.94 3.08 -5.96
CA ALA A 40 7.20 2.44 -4.68
C ALA A 40 7.96 1.12 -4.85
N SER A 41 7.53 0.25 -5.77
CA SER A 41 8.19 -1.04 -5.99
C SER A 41 9.59 -0.84 -6.57
N ALA A 42 9.77 0.00 -7.59
CA ALA A 42 11.09 0.22 -8.18
C ALA A 42 12.10 0.81 -7.19
N ASN A 43 11.68 1.77 -6.35
CA ASN A 43 12.56 2.32 -5.31
C ASN A 43 12.83 1.31 -4.19
N ALA A 44 11.87 0.46 -3.84
CA ALA A 44 12.06 -0.64 -2.91
C ALA A 44 13.07 -1.67 -3.45
N GLU A 45 12.91 -2.08 -4.71
CA GLU A 45 13.83 -2.98 -5.42
C GLU A 45 15.26 -2.42 -5.42
N LYS A 46 15.41 -1.13 -5.79
CA LYS A 46 16.70 -0.43 -5.76
C LYS A 46 17.31 -0.39 -4.35
N ARG A 47 16.52 -0.07 -3.33
CA ARG A 47 16.98 0.02 -1.93
C ARG A 47 17.42 -1.33 -1.37
N LEU A 48 16.70 -2.38 -1.75
CA LEU A 48 16.96 -3.75 -1.33
C LEU A 48 18.00 -4.47 -2.21
N HIS A 49 18.51 -3.81 -3.25
CA HIS A 49 19.46 -4.38 -4.21
C HIS A 49 18.92 -5.66 -4.86
N ILE A 50 17.61 -5.70 -5.13
CA ILE A 50 16.99 -6.83 -5.84
C ILE A 50 17.56 -6.84 -7.27
N PRO A 51 18.06 -7.97 -7.78
CA PRO A 51 18.54 -8.07 -9.15
C PRO A 51 17.36 -7.87 -10.12
N ILE A 52 17.29 -6.70 -10.74
CA ILE A 52 16.26 -6.37 -11.73
C ILE A 52 16.90 -6.46 -13.11
N GLN A 53 16.25 -7.16 -14.04
CA GLN A 53 16.63 -7.03 -15.45
C GLN A 53 16.40 -5.58 -15.89
N LYS A 54 17.27 -5.11 -16.79
CA LYS A 54 17.14 -3.77 -17.37
C LYS A 54 15.72 -3.62 -17.95
N ASP A 55 15.07 -2.50 -17.65
CA ASP A 55 13.72 -2.16 -18.12
C ASP A 55 12.59 -3.03 -17.51
N SER A 56 12.85 -3.74 -16.40
CA SER A 56 11.84 -4.56 -15.67
C SER A 56 11.54 -4.02 -14.26
N TYR A 57 11.54 -2.70 -14.09
CA TYR A 57 11.31 -2.08 -12.78
C TYR A 57 9.88 -2.25 -12.29
N GLY A 58 9.71 -2.45 -10.97
CA GLY A 58 8.40 -2.62 -10.35
C GLY A 58 7.84 -4.04 -10.44
N TYR A 59 8.51 -4.96 -11.13
CA TYR A 59 8.05 -6.33 -11.31
C TYR A 59 8.12 -7.16 -10.03
N ALA A 60 8.96 -6.81 -9.05
CA ALA A 60 9.05 -7.57 -7.81
C ALA A 60 7.71 -7.57 -7.05
N TYR A 61 6.95 -6.48 -7.14
CA TYR A 61 5.61 -6.41 -6.54
C TYR A 61 4.62 -7.35 -7.24
N LEU A 62 4.65 -7.42 -8.59
CA LEU A 62 3.86 -8.41 -9.35
C LEU A 62 4.21 -9.84 -8.91
N GLU A 63 5.50 -10.17 -8.86
CA GLU A 63 5.94 -11.52 -8.49
C GLU A 63 5.47 -11.91 -7.09
N CYS A 64 5.55 -10.99 -6.14
CA CYS A 64 5.08 -11.22 -4.79
C CYS A 64 3.56 -11.41 -4.72
N MET A 65 2.78 -10.59 -5.44
CA MET A 65 1.32 -10.74 -5.48
C MET A 65 0.85 -11.98 -6.25
N ASP A 66 1.62 -12.45 -7.22
CA ASP A 66 1.45 -13.74 -7.90
C ASP A 66 1.76 -14.95 -6.98
N GLY A 67 2.28 -14.71 -5.78
CA GLY A 67 2.69 -15.75 -4.83
C GLY A 67 4.00 -16.44 -5.22
N LYS A 68 4.78 -15.86 -6.13
CA LYS A 68 6.11 -16.40 -6.48
C LYS A 68 7.05 -16.19 -5.30
N LYS A 69 7.86 -17.20 -5.04
CA LYS A 69 8.93 -17.11 -4.04
C LYS A 69 10.25 -16.94 -4.78
N SER A 70 10.93 -15.82 -4.53
CA SER A 70 12.29 -15.61 -5.00
C SER A 70 13.28 -15.97 -3.90
N PRO A 71 14.35 -16.72 -4.21
CA PRO A 71 15.47 -16.87 -3.27
C PRO A 71 16.30 -15.57 -3.15
N GLU A 72 16.14 -14.63 -4.08
CA GLU A 72 16.96 -13.43 -4.18
C GLU A 72 16.44 -12.28 -3.31
N PHE A 73 15.16 -12.30 -2.93
CA PHE A 73 14.57 -11.26 -2.08
C PHE A 73 13.34 -11.75 -1.31
N SER A 74 12.99 -11.01 -0.25
CA SER A 74 11.80 -11.27 0.55
C SER A 74 10.66 -10.31 0.16
N CYS A 75 9.48 -10.87 -0.12
CA CYS A 75 8.27 -10.09 -0.37
C CYS A 75 7.88 -9.20 0.82
N ASP A 76 8.05 -9.71 2.05
CA ASP A 76 7.78 -8.92 3.26
C ASP A 76 8.70 -7.69 3.32
N ALA A 77 9.98 -7.86 2.99
CA ALA A 77 10.94 -6.75 2.94
C ALA A 77 10.58 -5.75 1.83
N LEU A 78 10.16 -6.25 0.66
CA LEU A 78 9.68 -5.40 -0.44
C LEU A 78 8.47 -4.56 -0.01
N TYR A 79 7.43 -5.18 0.53
CA TYR A 79 6.23 -4.47 0.98
C TYR A 79 6.54 -3.43 2.07
N GLN A 80 7.41 -3.78 3.02
CA GLN A 80 7.87 -2.84 4.04
C GLN A 80 8.60 -1.65 3.42
N ALA A 81 9.49 -1.87 2.45
CA ALA A 81 10.19 -0.80 1.76
C ALA A 81 9.23 0.07 0.93
N MET A 82 8.20 -0.49 0.30
CA MET A 82 7.16 0.27 -0.40
C MET A 82 6.34 1.16 0.55
N THR A 83 5.94 0.66 1.72
CA THR A 83 5.28 1.51 2.73
C THR A 83 6.20 2.59 3.30
N SER A 84 7.51 2.31 3.37
CA SER A 84 8.52 3.29 3.80
C SER A 84 8.66 4.40 2.76
N PHE A 85 8.69 4.05 1.48
CA PHE A 85 8.67 5.01 0.37
C PHE A 85 7.44 5.94 0.46
N ALA A 86 6.23 5.38 0.70
CA ALA A 86 5.01 6.17 0.82
C ALA A 86 5.09 7.24 1.92
N LYS A 87 5.70 6.89 3.05
CA LYS A 87 5.92 7.78 4.20
C LYS A 87 7.01 8.81 3.94
N GLU A 88 8.16 8.36 3.44
CA GLU A 88 9.35 9.19 3.21
C GLU A 88 9.12 10.26 2.14
N GLN A 89 8.35 9.93 1.10
CA GLN A 89 8.06 10.85 0.01
C GLN A 89 6.86 11.75 0.27
N HIS A 90 6.19 11.60 1.42
CA HIS A 90 4.91 12.26 1.68
C HIS A 90 3.97 12.13 0.47
N ALA A 91 3.90 10.93 -0.10
CA ALA A 91 3.14 10.68 -1.32
C ALA A 91 1.67 10.97 -1.02
N ALA A 92 1.17 12.11 -1.49
CA ALA A 92 -0.10 12.68 -1.05
C ALA A 92 -1.22 11.62 -1.12
N GLY A 93 -1.84 11.35 0.04
CA GLY A 93 -2.92 10.37 0.15
C GLY A 93 -2.49 8.89 0.26
N PHE A 94 -1.21 8.57 0.05
CA PHE A 94 -0.63 7.24 0.28
C PHE A 94 0.22 7.15 1.57
N GLU A 95 0.41 8.27 2.29
CA GLU A 95 1.24 8.38 3.49
C GLU A 95 0.93 7.34 4.59
N HIS A 96 -0.33 6.90 4.64
CA HIS A 96 -0.85 5.94 5.62
C HIS A 96 -1.04 4.53 5.04
N LEU A 97 -0.59 4.29 3.80
CA LEU A 97 -0.64 2.98 3.18
C LEU A 97 0.09 1.95 4.05
N SER A 98 -0.64 0.89 4.41
CA SER A 98 -0.11 -0.22 5.18
C SER A 98 0.32 -1.38 4.29
N VAL A 99 1.04 -2.35 4.87
CA VAL A 99 1.33 -3.60 4.15
C VAL A 99 0.04 -4.33 3.80
N ASN A 100 -0.95 -4.34 4.70
CA ASN A 100 -2.25 -4.97 4.45
C ASN A 100 -2.96 -4.34 3.24
N ASP A 101 -2.79 -3.04 3.00
CA ASP A 101 -3.35 -2.36 1.83
C ASP A 101 -2.65 -2.80 0.54
N LEU A 102 -1.32 -2.91 0.58
CA LEU A 102 -0.52 -3.41 -0.55
C LEU A 102 -0.81 -4.87 -0.86
N THR A 103 -1.07 -5.70 0.16
CA THR A 103 -1.29 -7.14 -0.01
C THR A 103 -2.77 -7.51 -0.07
N ASP A 104 -3.68 -6.53 -0.24
CA ASP A 104 -5.09 -6.81 -0.45
C ASP A 104 -5.28 -7.41 -1.85
N HIS A 105 -5.48 -8.73 -1.91
CA HIS A 105 -5.64 -9.46 -3.16
C HIS A 105 -6.84 -9.01 -4.00
N ALA A 106 -7.93 -8.54 -3.37
CA ALA A 106 -9.10 -8.08 -4.12
C ALA A 106 -8.81 -6.75 -4.82
N VAL A 107 -8.13 -5.84 -4.11
CA VAL A 107 -7.68 -4.57 -4.69
C VAL A 107 -6.64 -4.81 -5.78
N PHE A 108 -5.64 -5.65 -5.51
CA PHE A 108 -4.62 -5.96 -6.51
C PHE A 108 -5.20 -6.64 -7.75
N ALA A 109 -6.13 -7.59 -7.60
CA ALA A 109 -6.78 -8.24 -8.74
C ALA A 109 -7.49 -7.22 -9.65
N SER A 110 -8.04 -6.13 -9.10
CA SER A 110 -8.65 -5.06 -9.89
C SER A 110 -7.65 -4.16 -10.64
N LEU A 111 -6.37 -4.22 -10.27
CA LEU A 111 -5.29 -3.39 -10.81
C LEU A 111 -4.25 -4.20 -11.60
N ALA A 112 -4.23 -5.53 -11.50
CA ALA A 112 -3.10 -6.36 -11.91
C ALA A 112 -2.74 -6.25 -13.39
N GLU A 113 -3.73 -6.34 -14.29
CA GLU A 113 -3.52 -6.21 -15.74
C GLU A 113 -3.00 -4.81 -16.10
N ASP A 114 -3.68 -3.78 -15.59
CA ASP A 114 -3.30 -2.39 -15.83
C ASP A 114 -1.92 -2.08 -15.24
N TYR A 115 -1.56 -2.68 -14.09
CA TYR A 115 -0.26 -2.50 -13.46
C TYR A 115 0.87 -3.17 -14.24
N ALA A 116 0.65 -4.38 -14.75
CA ALA A 116 1.62 -5.06 -15.60
C ALA A 116 1.89 -4.26 -16.88
N GLU A 117 0.84 -3.75 -17.53
CA GLU A 117 0.98 -2.87 -18.70
C GLU A 117 1.68 -1.56 -18.34
N TYR A 118 1.27 -0.91 -17.25
CA TYR A 118 1.85 0.36 -16.81
C TYR A 118 3.34 0.21 -16.50
N ALA A 119 3.73 -0.82 -15.74
CA ALA A 119 5.13 -1.11 -15.42
C ALA A 119 5.98 -1.46 -16.64
N ALA A 120 5.38 -2.05 -17.68
CA ALA A 120 6.08 -2.34 -18.94
C ALA A 120 6.27 -1.11 -19.85
N THR A 121 5.49 -0.05 -19.66
CA THR A 121 5.42 1.09 -20.58
C THR A 121 5.88 2.42 -19.97
N HIS A 122 6.10 2.47 -18.65
CA HIS A 122 6.48 3.68 -17.93
C HIS A 122 7.79 3.49 -17.15
N GLU A 123 8.57 4.55 -17.04
CA GLU A 123 9.76 4.57 -16.20
C GLU A 123 9.42 5.02 -14.77
N PRO A 124 9.97 4.35 -13.75
CA PRO A 124 9.80 4.79 -12.38
C PRO A 124 10.58 6.09 -12.11
N HIS A 125 10.02 6.94 -11.25
CA HIS A 125 10.74 8.06 -10.70
C HIS A 125 11.60 7.60 -9.51
N PHE A 126 12.90 7.41 -9.76
CA PHE A 126 13.86 7.10 -8.71
C PHE A 126 14.18 8.31 -7.85
N ILE A 127 14.08 8.15 -6.53
CA ILE A 127 14.52 9.19 -5.60
C ILE A 127 16.05 9.17 -5.49
N SER A 128 16.67 10.33 -5.70
CA SER A 128 18.10 10.53 -5.48
C SER A 128 18.37 10.43 -3.98
N GLY A 129 18.96 9.31 -3.54
CA GLY A 129 19.25 9.08 -2.13
C GLY A 129 20.20 10.15 -1.58
N LYS A 130 19.85 10.72 -0.41
CA LYS A 130 20.89 11.08 0.56
C LYS A 130 21.16 9.81 1.35
N HIS A 131 22.30 9.19 1.06
CA HIS A 131 22.88 8.13 1.87
C HIS A 131 23.17 8.64 3.28
#